data_AF-S7QCC2-F1
#
_entry.id   AF-S7QCC2-F1
#
_cell.length_a   1.000
_cell.length_b   1.000
_cell.length_c   1.000
_cell.angle_alpha   90.00
_cell.angle_beta   90.00
_cell.angle_gamma   90.00
#
_symmetry.space_group_name_H-M   'P 1'
#
loop_
_entity.id
_entity.type
_entity.pdbx_description
1 polymer ?
#
loop_
_entity_poly.entity_id
_entity_poly.type
_entity_poly.pdbx_seq_one_letter_code
_entity_poly.pdbx_strand_id
1 'polypeptide(L)'
;MIKPDWDDEQLLRELYRTYNKLRSWRRLFSLKTFSSMVHVWADVNYIYPQFSRSSPENASSSFKSMRIRYYFRHPKAQSGKTEFMQYLTRDRRFGVMYLERWDPYRITFLISGPVMATLVFSILWAYFMNNISDAFTIGSYMVTAYSTFLVLIGILNWVEF
;
A
#
# COMPACT_ATOMS: atom_id res chain seq x y z
N MET A 1 -0.71 -22.75 -6.49
CA MET A 1 0.50 -23.42 -7.05
C MET A 1 0.79 -22.78 -8.39
N ILE A 2 2.04 -22.37 -8.63
CA ILE A 2 2.49 -21.84 -9.92
C ILE A 2 2.59 -23.02 -10.90
N LYS A 3 2.05 -22.88 -12.11
CA LYS A 3 2.16 -23.92 -13.14
C LYS A 3 3.29 -23.57 -14.12
N PRO A 4 4.03 -24.56 -14.63
CA PRO A 4 5.18 -24.33 -15.51
C PRO A 4 4.82 -23.85 -16.92
N ASP A 5 3.56 -23.99 -17.34
CA ASP A 5 3.01 -23.53 -18.63
C ASP A 5 2.51 -22.07 -18.60
N TRP A 6 2.63 -21.40 -17.46
CA TRP A 6 2.13 -20.04 -17.30
C TRP A 6 3.07 -19.01 -17.90
N ASP A 7 2.42 -18.05 -18.53
CA ASP A 7 3.01 -16.82 -19.03
C ASP A 7 3.11 -15.75 -17.92
N ASP A 8 3.97 -14.73 -18.09
CA ASP A 8 4.19 -13.67 -17.11
C ASP A 8 2.89 -12.89 -16.81
N GLU A 9 2.00 -12.72 -17.80
CA GLU A 9 0.68 -12.13 -17.59
C GLU A 9 -0.15 -12.95 -16.58
N GLN A 10 -0.19 -14.27 -16.75
CA GLN A 10 -0.98 -15.18 -15.91
C GLN A 10 -0.41 -15.21 -14.49
N LEU A 11 0.92 -15.25 -14.36
CA LEU A 11 1.61 -15.18 -13.08
C LEU A 11 1.29 -13.88 -12.34
N LEU A 12 1.41 -12.72 -13.01
CA LEU A 12 1.12 -11.42 -12.40
C LEU A 12 -0.35 -11.30 -11.98
N ARG A 13 -1.27 -11.84 -12.77
CA ARG A 13 -2.70 -11.84 -12.43
C ARG A 13 -2.98 -12.69 -11.19
N GLU A 14 -2.36 -13.85 -11.06
CA GLU A 14 -2.51 -14.71 -9.88
C GLU A 14 -1.81 -14.14 -8.65
N LEU A 15 -0.65 -13.52 -8.82
CA LEU A 15 0.01 -12.78 -7.75
C LEU A 15 -0.86 -11.60 -7.26
N TYR A 16 -1.53 -10.89 -8.17
CA TYR A 16 -2.45 -9.82 -7.80
C TYR A 16 -3.70 -10.35 -7.07
N ARG A 17 -4.26 -11.47 -7.52
CA ARG A 17 -5.38 -12.15 -6.83
C ARG A 17 -4.98 -12.59 -5.42
N THR A 18 -3.80 -13.21 -5.30
CA THR A 18 -3.26 -13.67 -4.00
C THR A 18 -3.02 -12.50 -3.05
N TYR A 19 -2.42 -11.41 -3.55
CA TYR A 19 -2.25 -10.18 -2.79
C TYR A 19 -3.59 -9.63 -2.26
N ASN A 20 -4.60 -9.53 -3.12
CA ASN A 20 -5.93 -9.05 -2.72
C ASN A 20 -6.60 -9.97 -1.70
N LYS A 21 -6.42 -11.29 -1.83
CA LYS A 21 -6.95 -12.28 -0.88
C LYS A 21 -6.30 -12.15 0.48
N LEU A 22 -4.97 -12.02 0.54
CA LEU A 22 -4.22 -11.79 1.79
C LEU A 22 -4.64 -10.50 2.48
N ARG A 23 -4.98 -9.48 1.69
CA ARG A 23 -5.33 -8.17 2.21
C ARG A 23 -6.78 -8.06 2.68
N SER A 24 -7.71 -8.85 2.14
CA SER A 24 -9.11 -8.98 2.61
C SER A 24 -9.70 -7.66 3.14
N TRP A 25 -10.09 -7.59 4.42
CA TRP A 25 -10.60 -6.40 5.11
C TRP A 25 -9.59 -5.25 5.24
N ARG A 26 -8.29 -5.55 5.37
CA ARG A 26 -7.22 -4.54 5.38
C ARG A 26 -7.18 -3.76 4.06
N ARG A 27 -7.82 -4.23 2.99
CA ARG A 27 -7.88 -3.48 1.72
C ARG A 27 -8.60 -2.15 1.87
N LEU A 28 -9.65 -2.13 2.68
CA LEU A 28 -10.49 -0.96 2.90
C LEU A 28 -9.87 0.00 3.92
N PHE A 29 -9.28 -0.54 4.99
CA PHE A 29 -8.74 0.27 6.08
C PHE A 29 -7.25 0.62 5.97
N SER A 30 -6.46 -0.12 5.20
CA SER A 30 -5.03 0.19 5.09
C SER A 30 -4.76 1.33 4.11
N LEU A 31 -4.08 2.34 4.65
CA LEU A 31 -3.53 3.49 3.95
C LEU A 31 -2.26 3.17 3.16
N LYS A 32 -1.71 1.96 3.34
CA LYS A 32 -0.56 1.49 2.57
C LYS A 32 -1.03 0.93 1.24
N THR A 33 -0.32 1.13 0.15
CA THR A 33 -0.62 0.52 -1.16
C THR A 33 0.57 -0.35 -1.58
N PHE A 34 0.31 -1.36 -2.43
CA PHE A 34 1.38 -2.13 -3.06
C PHE A 34 2.40 -1.20 -3.74
N SER A 35 3.66 -1.35 -3.33
CA SER A 35 4.77 -0.54 -3.83
C SER A 35 5.70 -1.38 -4.68
N SER A 36 6.18 -2.49 -4.13
CA SER A 36 7.18 -3.33 -4.78
C SER A 36 7.08 -4.77 -4.28
N MET A 37 7.79 -5.64 -4.95
CA MET A 37 7.88 -7.06 -4.65
C MET A 37 9.34 -7.41 -4.50
N VAL A 38 9.68 -8.23 -3.51
CA VAL A 38 11.05 -8.64 -3.23
C VAL A 38 11.14 -10.15 -3.03
N HIS A 39 12.27 -10.71 -3.44
CA HIS A 39 12.61 -12.09 -3.15
C HIS A 39 13.09 -12.23 -1.71
N VAL A 40 12.56 -13.24 -1.04
CA VAL A 40 12.85 -13.56 0.35
C VAL A 40 13.15 -15.05 0.44
N TRP A 41 14.05 -15.44 1.33
CA TRP A 41 14.26 -16.85 1.63
C TRP A 41 12.99 -17.49 2.20
N ALA A 42 12.50 -18.54 1.55
CA ALA A 42 11.36 -19.34 2.00
C ALA A 42 11.84 -20.51 2.86
N ASP A 43 12.68 -20.23 3.86
CA ASP A 43 13.12 -21.22 4.84
C ASP A 43 12.23 -21.12 6.09
N VAL A 44 11.70 -22.26 6.51
CA VAL A 44 10.77 -22.43 7.65
C VAL A 44 11.46 -22.13 8.99
N ASN A 45 12.80 -22.13 9.01
CA ASN A 45 13.59 -21.88 10.22
C ASN A 45 13.64 -20.41 10.66
N TYR A 46 13.19 -19.47 9.82
CA TYR A 46 13.20 -18.05 10.18
C TYR A 46 11.81 -17.57 10.64
N ILE A 47 11.78 -16.96 11.83
CA ILE A 47 10.59 -16.31 12.40
C ILE A 47 10.16 -15.08 11.56
N TYR A 48 11.11 -14.43 10.89
CA TYR A 48 10.88 -13.28 10.02
C TYR A 48 11.49 -13.47 8.63
N PRO A 49 10.81 -12.99 7.57
CA PRO A 49 11.32 -13.06 6.21
C PRO A 49 12.67 -12.31 6.09
N GLN A 50 13.75 -13.06 5.84
CA GLN A 50 15.08 -12.49 5.61
C GLN A 50 15.18 -12.01 4.15
N PHE A 51 15.37 -10.71 3.96
CA PHE A 51 15.68 -10.16 2.63
C PHE A 51 16.96 -10.82 2.12
N SER A 52 16.91 -11.42 0.93
CA SER A 52 18.11 -11.98 0.30
C SER A 52 19.06 -10.84 -0.07
N ARG A 53 19.98 -10.49 0.83
CA ARG A 53 21.10 -9.57 0.55
C ARG A 53 22.20 -10.24 -0.29
N SER A 54 22.11 -11.55 -0.49
CA SER A 54 23.15 -12.42 -1.05
C SER A 54 22.70 -13.18 -2.31
N SER A 55 21.83 -12.59 -3.14
CA SER A 55 21.68 -13.10 -4.51
C SER A 55 22.83 -12.55 -5.37
N PRO A 56 23.66 -13.40 -5.99
CA PRO A 56 24.82 -12.94 -6.75
C PRO A 56 24.36 -12.05 -7.90
N GLU A 57 24.88 -10.83 -7.91
CA GLU A 57 25.24 -10.05 -9.07
C GLU A 57 24.16 -9.82 -10.17
N ASN A 58 23.75 -8.55 -10.26
CA ASN A 58 23.30 -7.89 -11.49
C ASN A 58 21.92 -8.24 -12.09
N ALA A 59 21.22 -9.30 -11.67
CA ALA A 59 19.85 -9.54 -12.14
C ALA A 59 18.81 -8.68 -11.39
N SER A 60 19.02 -8.45 -10.08
CA SER A 60 18.11 -7.65 -9.27
C SER A 60 18.14 -6.16 -9.62
N SER A 61 19.16 -5.64 -10.31
CA SER A 61 19.18 -4.24 -10.79
C SER A 61 18.25 -4.03 -11.99
N SER A 62 18.16 -4.99 -12.92
CA SER A 62 17.19 -4.95 -14.03
C SER A 62 15.74 -5.06 -13.56
N PHE A 63 15.46 -5.84 -12.51
CA PHE A 63 14.11 -5.93 -11.94
C PHE A 63 13.81 -4.89 -10.84
N LYS A 64 14.83 -4.28 -10.22
CA LYS A 64 14.68 -3.11 -9.32
C LYS A 64 14.19 -1.88 -10.07
N SER A 65 14.59 -1.71 -11.34
CA SER A 65 14.14 -0.62 -12.22
C SER A 65 12.82 -0.95 -12.93
N MET A 66 12.46 -2.23 -12.98
CA MET A 66 11.20 -2.68 -13.54
C MET A 66 10.06 -2.17 -12.66
N ARG A 67 9.18 -1.34 -13.22
CA ARG A 67 8.00 -0.81 -12.54
C ARG A 67 7.02 -1.95 -12.28
N ILE A 68 7.32 -2.85 -11.35
CA ILE A 68 6.45 -3.97 -10.96
C ILE A 68 5.06 -3.44 -10.61
N ARG A 69 4.97 -2.27 -9.97
CA ARG A 69 3.69 -1.57 -9.74
C ARG A 69 2.88 -1.30 -11.02
N TYR A 70 3.55 -0.96 -12.11
CA TYR A 70 2.93 -0.76 -13.42
C TYR A 70 2.47 -2.09 -14.03
N TYR A 71 3.32 -3.12 -14.03
CA TYR A 71 2.96 -4.43 -14.58
C TYR A 71 1.87 -5.15 -13.78
N PHE A 72 1.79 -4.90 -12.47
CA PHE A 72 0.66 -5.35 -11.65
C PHE A 72 -0.67 -4.68 -12.03
N ARG A 73 -0.62 -3.43 -12.53
CA ARG A 73 -1.81 -2.70 -13.02
C ARG A 73 -2.15 -3.05 -14.46
N HIS A 74 -1.15 -3.39 -15.27
CA HIS A 74 -1.27 -3.68 -16.69
C HIS A 74 -0.59 -5.01 -17.03
N PRO A 75 -1.13 -6.15 -16.57
CA PRO A 75 -0.49 -7.45 -16.76
C PRO A 75 -0.40 -7.84 -18.25
N LYS A 76 -1.32 -7.33 -19.08
CA LYS A 76 -1.31 -7.50 -20.54
C LYS A 76 -0.03 -7.00 -21.22
N ALA A 77 0.71 -6.08 -20.61
CA ALA A 77 1.98 -5.58 -21.16
C ALA A 77 3.10 -6.63 -21.13
N GLN A 78 2.90 -7.74 -20.40
CA GLN A 78 3.82 -8.88 -20.31
C GLN A 78 3.22 -10.16 -20.92
N SER A 79 2.21 -10.03 -21.80
CA SER A 79 1.63 -11.17 -22.49
C SER A 79 2.63 -11.80 -23.45
N GLY A 80 2.76 -13.12 -23.41
CA GLY A 80 3.68 -13.94 -24.23
C GLY A 80 5.14 -13.95 -23.76
N LYS A 81 5.46 -13.39 -22.59
CA LYS A 81 6.81 -13.39 -22.02
C LYS A 81 6.90 -14.35 -20.84
N THR A 82 8.01 -15.06 -20.73
CA THR A 82 8.23 -16.04 -19.65
C THR A 82 9.46 -15.73 -18.79
N GLU A 83 10.09 -14.57 -18.99
CA GLU A 83 11.34 -14.21 -18.32
C GLU A 83 11.14 -14.05 -16.81
N PHE A 84 10.04 -13.40 -16.41
CA PHE A 84 9.75 -13.18 -14.99
C PHE A 84 9.34 -14.49 -14.31
N MET A 85 8.59 -15.35 -14.99
CA MET A 85 8.23 -16.68 -14.52
C MET A 85 9.46 -17.58 -14.32
N GLN A 86 10.33 -17.64 -15.32
CA GLN A 86 11.56 -18.41 -15.24
C GLN A 86 12.45 -17.91 -14.11
N TYR A 87 12.55 -16.59 -13.93
CA TYR A 87 13.27 -16.00 -12.81
C TYR A 87 12.68 -16.39 -11.45
N LEU A 88 11.36 -16.32 -11.31
CA LEU A 88 10.66 -16.63 -10.05
C LEU A 88 10.76 -18.11 -9.67
N THR A 89 10.76 -18.99 -10.68
CA THR A 89 10.79 -20.44 -10.51
C THR A 89 12.21 -21.05 -10.51
N ARG A 90 13.23 -20.26 -10.85
CA ARG A 90 14.63 -20.72 -10.98
C ARG A 90 15.15 -21.37 -9.71
N ASP A 91 14.74 -20.87 -8.55
CA ASP A 91 15.16 -21.42 -7.27
C ASP A 91 13.98 -21.49 -6.29
N ARG A 92 13.59 -22.74 -5.95
CA ARG A 92 12.46 -23.06 -5.07
C ARG A 92 12.70 -22.65 -3.61
N ARG A 93 13.92 -22.27 -3.25
CA ARG A 93 14.26 -21.78 -1.91
C ARG A 93 13.84 -20.33 -1.68
N PHE A 94 13.43 -19.62 -2.74
CA PHE A 94 12.97 -18.25 -2.64
C PHE A 94 11.45 -18.15 -2.75
N GLY A 95 10.89 -17.36 -1.85
CA GLY A 95 9.52 -16.90 -1.90
C GLY A 95 9.46 -15.42 -2.28
N VAL A 96 8.23 -14.94 -2.37
CA VAL A 96 7.91 -13.58 -2.79
C VAL A 96 7.22 -12.85 -1.65
N MET A 97 7.77 -11.70 -1.27
CA MET A 97 7.15 -10.81 -0.28
C MET A 97 6.62 -9.54 -0.95
N TYR A 98 5.37 -9.19 -0.63
CA TYR A 98 4.76 -7.94 -1.04
C TYR A 98 5.17 -6.83 -0.09
N LEU A 99 5.81 -5.77 -0.62
CA LEU A 99 6.11 -4.57 0.13
C LEU A 99 5.02 -3.52 -0.11
N GLU A 100 4.40 -3.10 0.99
CA GLU A 100 3.43 -2.02 1.01
C GLU A 100 4.10 -0.74 1.50
N ARG A 101 3.84 0.38 0.82
CA ARG A 101 4.26 1.71 1.27
C ARG A 101 3.04 2.57 1.55
N TRP A 102 3.18 3.52 2.45
CA TRP A 102 2.20 4.58 2.68
C TRP A 102 1.84 5.28 1.37
N ASP A 103 0.54 5.32 1.05
CA ASP A 103 0.05 5.96 -0.16
C ASP A 103 -0.31 7.42 0.15
N PRO A 104 0.49 8.40 -0.32
CA PRO A 104 0.29 9.80 0.06
C PRO A 104 -1.10 10.29 -0.32
N TYR A 105 -1.65 9.84 -1.45
CA TYR A 105 -2.99 10.25 -1.88
C TYR A 105 -4.10 9.79 -0.93
N ARG A 106 -4.01 8.55 -0.41
CA ARG A 106 -4.99 8.04 0.55
C ARG A 106 -4.88 8.77 1.88
N ILE A 107 -3.66 9.07 2.31
CA ILE A 107 -3.40 9.81 3.54
C ILE A 107 -3.91 11.24 3.42
N THR A 108 -3.57 11.93 2.33
CA THR A 108 -4.05 13.29 2.06
C THR A 108 -5.57 13.32 2.03
N PHE A 109 -6.22 12.36 1.37
CA PHE A 109 -7.68 12.29 1.36
C PHE A 109 -8.28 12.04 2.75
N LEU A 110 -7.67 11.15 3.54
CA LEU A 110 -8.10 10.89 4.92
C LEU A 110 -8.00 12.14 5.80
N ILE A 111 -6.97 12.95 5.60
CA ILE A 111 -6.74 14.18 6.37
C ILE A 111 -7.63 15.32 5.88
N SER A 112 -7.72 15.53 4.57
CA SER A 112 -8.46 16.65 4.00
C SER A 112 -9.98 16.46 4.07
N GLY A 113 -10.47 15.22 4.00
CA GLY A 113 -11.90 14.91 4.04
C GLY A 113 -12.61 15.47 5.28
N PRO A 114 -12.16 15.13 6.51
CA PRO A 114 -12.73 15.66 7.74
C PRO A 114 -12.64 17.18 7.85
N VAL A 115 -11.52 17.78 7.43
CA VAL A 115 -11.34 19.25 7.45
C VAL A 115 -12.32 19.96 6.51
N MET A 116 -12.54 19.41 5.31
CA MET A 116 -13.55 19.94 4.40
C MET A 116 -14.96 19.72 4.95
N ALA A 117 -15.22 18.58 5.58
CA ALA A 117 -16.52 18.29 6.19
C ALA A 117 -16.86 19.24 7.35
N THR A 118 -15.90 19.56 8.22
CA THR A 118 -16.11 20.54 9.30
C THR A 118 -16.34 21.94 8.76
N LEU A 119 -15.65 22.32 7.69
CA LEU A 119 -15.86 23.60 7.01
C LEU A 119 -17.27 23.69 6.39
N VAL A 120 -17.70 22.65 5.68
CA VAL A 120 -19.07 22.58 5.11
C VAL A 120 -20.12 22.62 6.22
N PHE A 121 -19.91 21.86 7.31
CA PHE A 121 -20.79 21.89 8.48
C PHE A 121 -20.89 23.29 9.09
N SER A 122 -19.77 23.98 9.24
CA SER A 122 -19.73 25.34 9.80
C SER A 122 -20.48 26.34 8.91
N ILE A 123 -20.35 26.24 7.58
CA ILE A 123 -21.07 27.09 6.63
C ILE A 123 -22.57 26.84 6.70
N LEU A 124 -22.99 25.58 6.69
CA LEU A 124 -24.41 25.21 6.78
C LEU A 124 -25.01 25.67 8.11
N TRP A 125 -24.30 25.46 9.22
CA TRP A 125 -24.75 25.90 10.54
C TRP A 125 -24.88 27.43 10.63
N ALA A 126 -23.88 28.16 10.13
CA ALA A 126 -23.92 29.63 10.08
C ALA A 126 -25.12 30.14 9.28
N TYR A 127 -25.42 29.49 8.15
CA TYR A 127 -26.55 29.83 7.30
C TYR A 127 -27.91 29.57 7.97
N PHE A 128 -28.09 28.42 8.61
CA PHE A 128 -29.38 28.08 9.24
C PHE A 128 -29.62 28.85 10.55
N MET A 129 -28.57 29.08 11.34
CA MET A 129 -28.70 29.70 12.67
C MET A 129 -28.48 31.22 12.65
N ASN A 130 -28.15 31.80 11.49
CA ASN A 130 -27.76 33.21 11.31
C ASN A 130 -26.67 33.70 12.28
N ASN A 131 -25.87 32.79 12.82
CA ASN A 131 -24.81 33.10 13.76
C ASN A 131 -23.48 32.54 13.26
N ILE A 132 -22.70 33.42 12.62
CA ILE A 132 -21.41 33.09 11.99
C ILE A 132 -20.36 32.79 13.07
N SER A 133 -20.33 33.56 14.16
CA SER A 133 -19.29 33.45 15.19
C SER A 133 -19.32 32.07 15.87
N ASP A 134 -20.51 31.62 16.29
CA ASP A 134 -20.65 30.34 17.00
C ASP A 134 -20.37 29.16 16.07
N ALA A 135 -20.82 29.23 14.82
CA ALA A 135 -20.62 28.19 13.82
C ALA A 135 -19.12 27.92 13.56
N PHE A 136 -18.34 28.99 13.32
CA PHE A 136 -16.91 28.86 13.08
C PHE A 136 -16.12 28.54 14.35
N THR A 137 -16.61 28.95 15.52
CA THR A 137 -16.03 28.54 16.81
C THR A 137 -16.13 27.03 16.98
N ILE A 138 -17.31 26.43 16.80
CA ILE A 138 -17.52 24.97 16.86
C ILE A 138 -16.67 24.26 15.80
N GLY A 139 -16.66 24.76 14.56
CA GLY A 139 -15.84 24.22 13.49
C GLY A 139 -14.35 24.20 13.82
N SER A 140 -13.84 25.29 14.40
CA SER A 140 -12.44 25.41 14.82
C SER A 140 -12.09 24.41 15.93
N TYR A 141 -12.99 24.19 16.89
CA TYR A 141 -12.81 23.19 17.94
C TYR A 141 -12.73 21.78 17.35
N MET A 142 -13.59 21.44 16.40
CA MET A 142 -13.59 20.13 15.73
C MET A 142 -12.28 19.88 14.96
N VAL A 143 -11.81 20.85 14.19
CA VAL A 143 -10.53 20.73 13.44
C VAL A 143 -9.35 20.62 14.38
N THR A 144 -9.35 21.38 15.47
CA THR A 144 -8.27 21.36 16.47
C THR A 144 -8.21 20.01 17.17
N ALA A 145 -9.35 19.48 17.61
CA ALA A 145 -9.44 18.14 18.20
C ALA A 145 -8.99 17.04 17.21
N TYR A 146 -9.38 17.14 15.94
CA TYR A 146 -8.93 16.21 14.91
C TYR A 146 -7.40 16.26 14.73
N SER A 147 -6.82 17.46 14.69
CA SER A 147 -5.37 17.65 14.58
C SER A 147 -4.62 17.07 15.77
N THR A 148 -5.11 17.24 16.99
CA THR A 148 -4.44 16.69 18.18
C THR A 148 -4.47 15.15 18.19
N PHE A 149 -5.58 14.52 17.77
CA PHE A 149 -5.63 13.07 17.61
C PHE A 149 -4.65 12.57 16.54
N LEU A 150 -4.54 13.26 15.40
CA LEU A 150 -3.57 12.90 14.36
C LEU A 150 -2.12 12.97 14.86
N VAL A 151 -1.78 14.02 15.62
CA VAL A 151 -0.45 14.15 16.23
C VAL A 151 -0.20 13.01 17.22
N LEU A 152 -1.18 12.67 18.05
CA LEU A 152 -1.08 11.59 19.02
C LEU A 152 -0.86 10.23 18.34
N ILE A 153 -1.59 9.95 17.25
CA ILE A 153 -1.38 8.75 16.42
C ILE A 153 0.02 8.75 15.81
N GLY A 154 0.49 9.91 15.33
CA GLY A 154 1.84 10.07 14.79
C GLY A 154 2.92 9.75 15.81
N ILE A 155 2.76 10.22 17.05
CA ILE A 155 3.69 9.94 18.16
C ILE A 155 3.64 8.46 18.55
N LEU A 156 2.44 7.87 18.68
CA LEU A 156 2.30 6.45 19.03
C LEU A 156 2.99 5.54 18.01
N ASN A 157 2.76 5.81 16.72
CA ASN A 157 3.41 5.07 15.65
C ASN A 157 4.92 5.33 15.62
N TRP A 158 5.43 6.48 16.08
CA TRP A 158 6.87 6.65 16.25
C TRP A 158 7.40 5.76 17.37
N VAL A 159 6.76 5.75 18.54
CA VAL A 159 7.22 5.01 19.73
C VAL A 159 7.20 3.48 19.53
N GLU A 160 6.34 2.96 18.65
CA GLU A 160 6.31 1.53 18.31
C GLU A 160 7.47 1.07 17.39
N PHE A 161 8.27 2.00 16.84
CA PHE A 161 9.45 1.72 15.99
C PHE A 161 10.77 2.12 16.67
#